data_AF-A0A520BCJ5-F1
#
_entry.id   AF-A0A520BCJ5-F1
#
_cell.length_a   1.000
_cell.length_b   1.000
_cell.length_c   1.000
_cell.angle_alpha   90.00
_cell.angle_beta   90.00
_cell.angle_gamma   90.00
#
_symmetry.space_group_name_H-M   'P 1'
#
loop_
_entity.id
_entity.type
_entity.pdbx_description
1 polymer ?
#
loop_
_entity_poly.entity_id
_entity_poly.type
_entity_poly.pdbx_seq_one_letter_code
_entity_poly.pdbx_strand_id
1 'polypeptide(L)'
;MKRIGVGLGLCLALSGAWAQQVWKCDVAGKVVFSDKPCPQAGQQLPGRNLQPNVVDAMKPEVVDAAMGRPAVPPQPLAAPAGNACPGEGEIRGMQTRGNSTTLGDAERQFLQDELRRARQCRNGQGRYTDADWDISREAQAAQTQLGERARQDARQRAEAMHSAADPDEGDRIARRRLAEERLARRQQQAQSQAPKGQNPTVPSPP
;
A
#
# COMPACT_ATOMS: atom_id res chain seq x y z
N MET A 1 -32.45 -33.97 37.28
CA MET A 1 -31.62 -33.94 36.05
C MET A 1 -30.72 -32.72 36.12
N LYS A 2 -29.40 -32.93 36.22
CA LYS A 2 -28.35 -31.90 36.37
C LYS A 2 -28.13 -31.18 35.04
N ARG A 3 -28.16 -29.84 35.03
CA ARG A 3 -27.64 -29.03 33.92
C ARG A 3 -26.37 -28.31 34.40
N ILE A 4 -25.31 -28.58 33.66
CA ILE A 4 -23.92 -28.22 33.87
C ILE A 4 -23.63 -26.92 33.13
N GLY A 5 -22.88 -26.03 33.78
CA GLY A 5 -21.82 -25.25 33.11
C GLY A 5 -22.19 -23.90 32.50
N VAL A 6 -22.43 -22.90 33.35
CA VAL A 6 -22.14 -21.50 33.05
C VAL A 6 -20.69 -21.23 33.46
N GLY A 7 -19.88 -20.65 32.57
CA GLY A 7 -18.59 -20.07 32.93
C GLY A 7 -17.44 -20.41 31.97
N LEU A 8 -17.42 -19.79 30.80
CA LEU A 8 -16.19 -19.66 30.01
C LEU A 8 -16.03 -18.18 29.62
N GLY A 9 -15.66 -17.38 30.61
CA GLY A 9 -15.29 -16.00 30.44
C GLY A 9 -13.94 -15.76 31.09
N LEU A 10 -13.12 -14.95 30.41
CA LEU A 10 -11.96 -14.24 30.95
C LEU A 10 -10.63 -15.02 31.04
N CYS A 11 -9.85 -15.01 29.94
CA CYS A 11 -8.38 -15.18 29.97
C CYS A 11 -7.74 -14.81 28.61
N LEU A 12 -7.95 -13.58 28.13
CA LEU A 12 -7.26 -13.02 26.95
C LEU A 12 -6.73 -11.61 27.27
N ALA A 13 -6.01 -11.48 28.37
CA ALA A 13 -5.20 -10.30 28.67
C ALA A 13 -3.81 -10.77 29.06
N LEU A 14 -2.79 -10.05 28.56
CA LEU A 14 -1.33 -10.20 28.80
C LEU A 14 -0.54 -10.92 27.70
N SER A 15 -0.70 -10.51 26.44
CA SER A 15 0.43 -10.50 25.51
C SER A 15 1.21 -9.21 25.73
N GLY A 16 2.05 -9.18 26.78
CA GLY A 16 2.98 -8.08 27.01
C GLY A 16 3.97 -8.00 25.85
N ALA A 17 3.96 -6.89 25.12
CA ALA A 17 5.03 -6.53 24.21
C ALA A 17 6.30 -6.31 25.05
N TRP A 18 7.16 -7.32 25.15
CA TRP A 18 8.48 -7.13 25.74
C TRP A 18 9.23 -6.15 24.84
N ALA A 19 9.47 -4.94 25.37
CA ALA A 19 10.30 -3.93 24.75
C ALA A 19 11.64 -4.59 24.38
N GLN A 20 11.94 -4.70 23.08
CA GLN A 20 13.21 -5.19 22.60
C GLN A 20 14.30 -4.24 23.10
N GLN A 21 15.07 -4.69 24.09
CA GLN A 21 16.15 -3.91 24.68
C GLN A 21 17.39 -4.08 23.80
N VAL A 22 17.75 -3.03 23.07
CA VAL A 22 18.94 -3.01 22.22
C VAL A 22 20.13 -2.48 23.03
N TRP A 23 21.21 -3.25 23.05
CA TRP A 23 22.45 -2.95 23.74
C TRP A 23 23.50 -2.45 22.75
N LYS A 24 24.25 -1.41 23.12
CA LYS A 24 25.41 -0.95 22.37
C LYS A 24 26.66 -1.61 22.93
N CYS A 25 27.25 -2.52 22.18
CA CYS A 25 28.48 -3.23 22.53
C CYS A 25 29.67 -2.58 21.80
N ASP A 26 30.79 -2.42 22.49
CA ASP A 26 32.09 -2.15 21.85
C ASP A 26 32.86 -3.48 21.78
N VAL A 27 33.10 -3.98 20.57
CA VAL A 27 33.84 -5.22 20.35
C VAL A 27 34.99 -4.90 19.41
N ALA A 28 36.23 -5.01 19.93
CA ALA A 28 37.46 -4.76 19.19
C ALA A 28 37.51 -3.37 18.51
N GLY A 29 37.00 -2.33 19.20
CA GLY A 29 36.98 -0.95 18.71
C GLY A 29 35.88 -0.68 17.67
N LYS A 30 34.94 -1.62 17.48
CA LYS A 30 33.77 -1.45 16.63
C LYS A 30 32.49 -1.51 17.47
N VAL A 31 31.65 -0.49 17.28
CA VAL A 31 30.34 -0.43 17.90
C VAL A 31 29.38 -1.38 17.16
N VAL A 32 28.81 -2.34 17.90
CA VAL A 32 27.83 -3.29 17.39
C VAL A 32 26.58 -3.24 18.28
N PHE A 33 25.40 -3.23 17.67
CA PHE A 33 24.13 -3.25 18.40
C PHE A 33 23.63 -4.69 18.53
N SER A 34 23.24 -5.10 19.73
CA SER A 34 22.78 -6.46 20.01
C SER A 34 21.50 -6.46 20.83
N ASP A 35 20.58 -7.36 20.52
CA ASP A 35 19.39 -7.61 21.34
C ASP A 35 19.70 -8.44 22.59
N LYS A 36 20.98 -8.78 22.81
CA LYS A 36 21.47 -9.50 23.98
C LYS A 36 22.48 -8.64 24.76
N PRO A 37 22.57 -8.78 26.09
CA PRO A 37 23.53 -8.03 26.90
C PRO A 37 24.98 -8.28 26.44
N CYS A 38 25.77 -7.22 26.37
CA CYS A 38 27.16 -7.31 25.91
C CYS A 38 28.04 -8.01 26.95
N PRO A 39 28.90 -8.96 26.55
CA PRO A 39 29.71 -9.74 27.50
C PRO A 39 30.86 -8.96 28.17
N GLN A 40 31.28 -7.80 27.63
CA GLN A 40 32.48 -7.08 28.10
C GLN A 40 32.26 -5.57 28.36
N ALA A 41 31.09 -5.23 28.91
CA ALA A 41 30.55 -3.88 29.12
C ALA A 41 29.85 -3.30 27.88
N GLY A 42 28.56 -3.00 28.07
CA GLY A 42 27.71 -2.37 27.06
C GLY A 42 26.74 -1.42 27.73
N GLN A 43 26.43 -0.33 27.05
CA GLN A 43 25.50 0.66 27.56
C GLN A 43 24.11 0.36 27.02
N GLN A 44 23.14 0.25 27.92
CA GLN A 44 21.74 0.05 27.54
C GLN A 44 21.21 1.34 26.90
N LEU A 45 20.66 1.26 25.69
CA LEU A 45 20.12 2.44 25.02
C LEU A 45 18.62 2.57 25.33
N PRO A 46 18.16 3.72 25.82
CA PRO A 46 16.73 3.96 26.01
C PRO A 46 16.05 4.04 24.64
N GLY A 47 14.91 3.36 24.49
CA GLY A 47 14.19 3.19 23.21
C GLY A 47 13.78 4.49 22.49
N ARG A 48 13.92 5.65 23.13
CA ARG A 48 13.71 6.97 22.51
C ARG A 48 14.84 7.43 21.58
N ASN A 49 16.02 6.80 21.63
CA ASN A 49 17.17 7.12 20.77
C ASN A 49 17.37 6.12 19.62
N LEU A 50 16.46 5.16 19.44
CA LEU A 50 16.43 4.31 18.25
C LEU A 50 15.76 5.11 17.12
N GLN A 51 16.53 5.97 16.46
CA GLN A 51 16.09 6.49 15.17
C GLN A 51 15.99 5.30 14.19
N PRO A 52 14.93 5.18 13.39
CA PRO A 52 14.85 4.17 12.35
C PRO A 52 16.04 4.36 11.40
N ASN A 53 16.84 3.30 11.23
CA ASN A 53 18.08 3.30 10.44
C ASN A 53 17.89 3.99 9.09
N VAL A 54 18.39 5.22 8.96
CA VAL A 54 18.77 5.79 7.66
C VAL A 54 20.08 5.11 7.30
N VAL A 55 20.02 4.15 6.38
CA VAL A 55 21.22 3.54 5.80
C VAL A 55 21.93 4.60 4.97
N ASP A 56 22.99 5.18 5.55
CA ASP A 56 24.04 5.83 4.77
C ASP A 56 24.66 4.77 3.85
N ALA A 57 24.62 5.04 2.54
CA ALA A 57 24.96 4.09 1.49
C ALA A 57 26.40 3.58 1.62
N MET A 58 26.57 2.37 2.17
CA MET A 58 27.83 1.65 2.10
C MET A 58 27.98 0.98 0.73
N LYS A 59 29.18 1.14 0.15
CA LYS A 59 29.59 0.59 -1.14
C LYS A 59 29.31 -0.92 -1.25
N PRO A 60 28.81 -1.39 -2.40
CA PRO A 60 28.23 -2.73 -2.55
C PRO A 60 29.24 -3.88 -2.49
N GLU A 61 30.54 -3.65 -2.66
CA GLU A 61 31.53 -4.73 -2.81
C GLU A 61 31.85 -5.51 -1.52
N VAL A 62 31.56 -4.97 -0.33
CA VAL A 62 31.91 -5.64 0.94
C VAL A 62 30.78 -6.53 1.48
N VAL A 63 29.54 -6.34 1.01
CA VAL A 63 28.37 -7.09 1.49
C VAL A 63 28.29 -8.49 0.86
N ASP A 64 28.77 -8.66 -0.38
CA ASP A 64 28.74 -9.95 -1.09
C ASP A 64 29.69 -11.01 -0.49
N ALA A 65 30.73 -10.61 0.25
CA ALA A 65 31.70 -11.53 0.82
C ALA A 65 31.30 -12.11 2.19
N ALA A 66 30.39 -11.45 2.93
CA ALA A 66 30.06 -11.81 4.31
C ALA A 66 28.74 -12.59 4.47
N MET A 67 27.87 -12.56 3.46
CA MET A 67 26.59 -13.26 3.49
C MET A 67 26.64 -14.46 2.55
N GLY A 68 26.98 -15.62 3.12
CA GLY A 68 26.96 -16.90 2.43
C GLY A 68 25.72 -17.02 1.53
N ARG A 69 25.98 -17.23 0.24
CA ARG A 69 25.03 -17.31 -0.87
C ARG A 69 23.76 -18.07 -0.46
N PRO A 70 22.61 -17.40 -0.30
CA PRO A 70 21.36 -18.12 -0.10
C PRO A 70 21.06 -18.93 -1.36
N ALA A 71 20.58 -20.16 -1.17
CA ALA A 71 20.12 -21.00 -2.26
C ALA A 71 19.06 -20.23 -3.06
N VAL A 72 19.33 -20.05 -4.35
CA VAL A 72 18.49 -19.34 -5.31
C VAL A 72 17.11 -20.01 -5.32
N PRO A 73 16.03 -19.38 -4.82
CA PRO A 73 14.68 -19.84 -5.16
C PRO A 73 14.52 -19.71 -6.68
N PRO A 74 13.71 -20.57 -7.33
CA PRO A 74 13.56 -20.56 -8.79
C PRO A 74 13.26 -19.14 -9.25
N GLN A 75 14.15 -18.61 -10.11
CA GLN A 75 14.03 -17.25 -10.61
C GLN A 75 12.66 -17.08 -11.27
N PRO A 76 11.87 -16.05 -10.91
CA PRO A 76 10.75 -15.66 -11.74
C PRO A 76 11.31 -15.30 -13.11
N LEU A 77 10.66 -15.78 -14.17
CA LEU A 77 10.95 -15.47 -15.57
C LEU A 77 11.36 -14.00 -15.69
N ALA A 78 12.59 -13.76 -16.13
CA ALA A 78 13.09 -12.41 -16.35
C ALA A 78 12.08 -11.67 -17.22
N ALA A 79 11.69 -10.46 -16.78
CA ALA A 79 10.82 -9.61 -17.57
C ALA A 79 11.38 -9.52 -19.00
N PRO A 80 10.52 -9.58 -20.04
CA PRO A 80 10.98 -9.51 -21.42
C PRO A 80 11.88 -8.27 -21.58
N ALA A 81 13.05 -8.45 -22.19
CA ALA A 81 14.07 -7.42 -22.31
C ALA A 81 13.45 -6.12 -22.83
N GLY A 82 13.37 -5.10 -21.96
CA GLY A 82 12.74 -3.80 -22.24
C GLY A 82 11.50 -3.45 -21.41
N ASN A 83 10.95 -4.36 -20.60
CA ASN A 83 9.86 -4.05 -19.66
C ASN A 83 10.42 -3.89 -18.24
N ALA A 84 10.39 -2.68 -17.70
CA ALA A 84 10.75 -2.43 -16.31
C ALA A 84 9.52 -2.72 -15.45
N CYS A 85 9.62 -3.65 -14.50
CA CYS A 85 8.50 -4.04 -13.66
C CYS A 85 8.82 -3.89 -12.17
N PRO A 86 7.85 -3.49 -11.34
CA PRO A 86 8.04 -3.37 -9.90
C PRO A 86 8.50 -4.69 -9.28
N GLY A 87 9.37 -4.59 -8.28
CA GLY A 87 9.87 -5.76 -7.55
C GLY A 87 8.80 -6.41 -6.66
N GLU A 88 9.03 -7.63 -6.20
CA GLU A 88 8.14 -8.33 -5.25
C GLU A 88 7.91 -7.53 -3.95
N GLY A 89 8.96 -6.85 -3.47
CA GLY A 89 8.87 -5.99 -2.29
C GLY A 89 7.91 -4.81 -2.49
N GLU A 90 7.98 -4.14 -3.65
CA GLU A 90 7.09 -3.04 -4.00
C GLU A 90 5.65 -3.53 -4.17
N ILE A 91 5.45 -4.66 -4.85
CA ILE A 91 4.13 -5.30 -5.01
C ILE A 91 3.51 -5.63 -3.67
N ARG A 92 4.28 -6.20 -2.73
CA ARG A 92 3.81 -6.47 -1.37
C ARG A 92 3.45 -5.17 -0.64
N GLY A 93 4.27 -4.13 -0.76
CA GLY A 93 3.99 -2.82 -0.18
C GLY A 93 2.73 -2.16 -0.74
N MET A 94 2.50 -2.27 -2.05
CA MET A 94 1.24 -1.85 -2.69
C MET A 94 0.05 -2.64 -2.17
N GLN A 95 0.17 -3.96 -2.05
CA GLN A 95 -0.91 -4.82 -1.53
C GLN A 95 -1.27 -4.46 -0.08
N THR A 96 -0.29 -4.23 0.79
CA THR A 96 -0.54 -3.79 2.17
C THR A 96 -1.26 -2.45 2.20
N ARG A 97 -0.81 -1.46 1.43
CA ARG A 97 -1.44 -0.14 1.37
C ARG A 97 -2.85 -0.19 0.77
N GLY A 98 -3.04 -0.94 -0.33
CA GLY A 98 -4.32 -1.11 -1.01
C GLY A 98 -5.39 -1.82 -0.16
N ASN A 99 -4.97 -2.57 0.86
CA ASN A 99 -5.85 -3.20 1.85
C ASN A 99 -6.05 -2.36 3.12
N SER A 100 -5.48 -1.15 3.19
CA SER A 100 -5.64 -0.27 4.34
C SER A 100 -7.07 0.24 4.44
N THR A 101 -7.66 0.17 5.63
CA THR A 101 -8.99 0.74 5.93
C THR A 101 -8.97 2.26 6.10
N THR A 102 -7.80 2.87 6.23
CA THR A 102 -7.64 4.33 6.39
C THR A 102 -7.72 5.10 5.09
N LEU A 103 -7.67 4.41 3.95
CA LEU A 103 -7.79 5.01 2.62
C LEU A 103 -9.26 5.02 2.18
N GLY A 104 -9.65 6.08 1.47
CA GLY A 104 -10.95 6.18 0.80
C GLY A 104 -11.07 5.19 -0.35
N ASP A 105 -12.29 5.02 -0.85
CA ASP A 105 -12.61 4.01 -1.88
C ASP A 105 -11.84 4.26 -3.18
N ALA A 106 -11.69 5.54 -3.58
CA ALA A 106 -10.97 5.93 -4.79
C ALA A 106 -9.47 5.65 -4.68
N GLU A 107 -8.86 5.95 -3.53
CA GLU A 107 -7.45 5.67 -3.25
C GLU A 107 -7.19 4.16 -3.25
N ARG A 108 -8.05 3.37 -2.59
CA ARG A 108 -7.91 1.92 -2.58
C ARG A 108 -8.05 1.35 -3.99
N GLN A 109 -9.06 1.77 -4.74
CA GLN A 109 -9.26 1.32 -6.12
C GLN A 109 -8.04 1.62 -6.99
N PHE A 110 -7.46 2.82 -6.86
CA PHE A 110 -6.23 3.18 -7.57
C PHE A 110 -5.07 2.24 -7.21
N LEU A 111 -4.82 1.98 -5.92
CA LEU A 111 -3.75 1.08 -5.49
C LEU A 111 -3.97 -0.37 -5.93
N GLN A 112 -5.21 -0.85 -5.97
CA GLN A 112 -5.54 -2.19 -6.48
C GLN A 112 -5.31 -2.27 -7.99
N ASP A 113 -5.62 -1.20 -8.72
CA ASP A 113 -5.33 -1.12 -10.14
C ASP A 113 -3.82 -1.13 -10.41
N GLU A 114 -3.03 -0.37 -9.64
CA GLU A 114 -1.56 -0.39 -9.72
C GLU A 114 -0.99 -1.76 -9.39
N LEU A 115 -1.50 -2.42 -8.34
CA LEU A 115 -1.09 -3.77 -7.96
C LEU A 115 -1.32 -4.77 -9.10
N ARG A 116 -2.48 -4.68 -9.76
CA ARG A 116 -2.80 -5.51 -10.91
C ARG A 116 -1.86 -5.22 -12.08
N ARG A 117 -1.64 -3.95 -12.45
CA ARG A 117 -0.72 -3.58 -13.53
C ARG A 117 0.71 -4.08 -13.27
N ALA A 118 1.18 -3.96 -12.03
CA ALA A 118 2.50 -4.44 -11.64
C ALA A 118 2.63 -5.97 -11.81
N ARG A 119 1.58 -6.72 -11.47
CA ARG A 119 1.51 -8.17 -11.72
C ARG A 119 1.46 -8.51 -13.21
N GLN A 120 0.69 -7.76 -13.98
CA GLN A 120 0.59 -7.91 -15.43
C GLN A 120 1.95 -7.67 -16.11
N CYS A 121 2.64 -6.58 -15.74
CA CYS A 121 4.00 -6.27 -16.18
C CYS A 121 4.93 -7.47 -16.02
N ARG A 122 4.93 -8.07 -14.83
CA ARG A 122 5.77 -9.23 -14.52
C ARG A 122 5.41 -10.50 -15.26
N ASN A 123 4.14 -10.63 -15.65
CA ASN A 123 3.68 -11.71 -16.51
C ASN A 123 3.97 -11.44 -18.00
N GLY A 124 4.71 -10.38 -18.34
CA GLY A 124 5.03 -9.99 -19.71
C GLY A 124 3.91 -9.26 -20.43
N GLN A 125 2.91 -8.74 -19.69
CA GLN A 125 1.80 -7.95 -20.23
C GLN A 125 2.03 -6.46 -19.99
N GLY A 126 1.63 -5.62 -20.95
CA GLY A 126 1.92 -4.19 -20.91
C GLY A 126 3.40 -3.88 -21.19
N ARG A 127 3.67 -2.64 -21.60
CA ARG A 127 5.03 -2.16 -21.91
C ARG A 127 5.30 -0.91 -21.09
N TYR A 128 5.89 -1.11 -19.94
CA TYR A 128 6.20 -0.05 -18.99
C TYR A 128 7.72 0.16 -18.93
N THR A 129 8.10 1.43 -18.92
CA THR A 129 9.48 1.87 -18.68
C THR A 129 9.69 2.20 -17.20
N ASP A 130 10.94 2.40 -16.79
CA ASP A 130 11.23 2.86 -15.41
C ASP A 130 10.58 4.21 -15.12
N ALA A 131 10.56 5.11 -16.12
CA ALA A 131 9.95 6.44 -16.03
C ALA A 131 8.42 6.37 -15.87
N ASP A 132 7.77 5.39 -16.52
CA ASP A 132 6.34 5.14 -16.34
C ASP A 132 6.04 4.74 -14.89
N TRP A 133 6.87 3.85 -14.33
CA TRP A 133 6.73 3.45 -12.94
C TRP A 133 7.07 4.56 -11.94
N ASP A 134 7.92 5.52 -12.30
CA ASP A 134 8.13 6.72 -11.47
C ASP A 134 6.86 7.56 -11.35
N ILE A 135 6.12 7.74 -12.45
CA ILE A 135 4.82 8.43 -12.42
C ILE A 135 3.83 7.66 -11.53
N SER A 136 3.81 6.33 -11.63
CA SER A 136 3.01 5.49 -10.74
C SER A 136 3.43 5.63 -9.27
N ARG A 137 4.72 5.63 -8.95
CA ARG A 137 5.25 5.80 -7.59
C ARG A 137 4.88 7.17 -7.01
N GLU A 138 5.00 8.22 -7.80
CA GLU A 138 4.58 9.58 -7.43
C GLU A 138 3.08 9.61 -7.12
N ALA A 139 2.26 9.02 -7.99
CA ALA A 139 0.82 8.95 -7.79
C ALA A 139 0.42 8.13 -6.56
N GLN A 140 1.13 7.04 -6.26
CA GLN A 140 0.95 6.27 -5.03
C GLN A 140 1.32 7.08 -3.79
N ALA A 141 2.44 7.79 -3.81
CA ALA A 141 2.85 8.66 -2.70
C ALA A 141 1.86 9.81 -2.48
N ALA A 142 1.27 10.33 -3.56
CA ALA A 142 0.27 11.37 -3.47
C ALA A 142 -0.99 10.92 -2.70
N GLN A 143 -1.35 9.63 -2.72
CA GLN A 143 -2.60 9.14 -2.10
C GLN A 143 -2.71 9.38 -0.59
N THR A 144 -1.59 9.61 0.10
CA THR A 144 -1.57 9.94 1.54
C THR A 144 -1.48 11.45 1.81
N GLN A 145 -1.49 12.29 0.77
CA GLN A 145 -1.49 13.74 0.93
C GLN A 145 -2.88 14.25 1.33
N LEU A 146 -2.92 15.39 2.03
CA LEU A 146 -4.16 16.00 2.54
C LEU A 146 -5.05 16.59 1.44
N GLY A 147 -4.50 16.94 0.28
CA GLY A 147 -5.23 17.61 -0.79
C GLY A 147 -5.92 16.62 -1.75
N GLU A 148 -7.26 16.61 -1.79
CA GLU A 148 -8.02 15.78 -2.75
C GLU A 148 -7.65 16.10 -4.20
N ARG A 149 -7.50 17.38 -4.53
CA ARG A 149 -7.13 17.77 -5.89
C ARG A 149 -5.77 17.24 -6.32
N ALA A 150 -4.77 17.31 -5.45
CA ALA A 150 -3.45 16.76 -5.71
C ALA A 150 -3.50 15.23 -5.91
N ARG A 151 -4.27 14.54 -5.07
CA ARG A 151 -4.52 13.09 -5.20
C ARG A 151 -5.17 12.74 -6.53
N GLN A 152 -6.21 13.47 -6.90
CA GLN A 152 -6.95 13.25 -8.14
C GLN A 152 -6.08 13.55 -9.37
N ASP A 153 -5.36 14.66 -9.38
CA ASP A 153 -4.48 15.05 -10.49
C ASP A 153 -3.36 14.01 -10.68
N ALA A 154 -2.79 13.49 -9.59
CA ALA A 154 -1.78 12.44 -9.66
C ALA A 154 -2.35 11.11 -10.20
N ARG A 155 -3.56 10.72 -9.79
CA ARG A 155 -4.27 9.54 -10.36
C ARG A 155 -4.49 9.72 -11.86
N GLN A 156 -4.94 10.89 -12.30
CA GLN A 156 -5.18 11.17 -13.71
C GLN A 156 -3.90 11.11 -14.55
N ARG A 157 -2.78 11.65 -14.04
CA ARG A 157 -1.48 11.54 -14.71
C ARG A 157 -1.04 10.08 -14.89
N ALA A 158 -1.14 9.28 -13.83
CA ALA A 158 -0.82 7.85 -13.90
C ALA A 158 -1.75 7.11 -14.87
N GLU A 159 -3.06 7.36 -14.85
CA GLU A 159 -4.01 6.74 -15.79
C GLU A 159 -3.74 7.12 -17.25
N ALA A 160 -3.38 8.38 -17.51
CA ALA A 160 -3.04 8.84 -18.85
C ALA A 160 -1.77 8.13 -19.37
N MET A 161 -0.76 8.01 -18.51
CA MET A 161 0.45 7.23 -18.82
C MET A 161 0.10 5.77 -19.09
N HIS A 162 -0.67 5.11 -18.22
CA HIS A 162 -1.02 3.70 -18.38
C HIS A 162 -1.83 3.43 -19.65
N SER A 163 -2.69 4.37 -20.03
CA SER A 163 -3.46 4.29 -21.28
C SER A 163 -2.56 4.39 -22.52
N ALA A 164 -1.43 5.10 -22.42
CA ALA A 164 -0.45 5.21 -23.50
C ALA A 164 0.50 4.00 -23.55
N ALA A 165 0.84 3.43 -22.39
CA ALA A 165 1.74 2.29 -22.25
C ALA A 165 1.08 0.94 -22.64
N ASP A 166 -0.24 0.81 -22.44
CA ASP A 166 -1.00 -0.40 -22.71
C ASP A 166 -2.40 -0.08 -23.30
N PRO A 167 -2.65 -0.36 -24.60
CA PRO A 167 -3.94 -0.10 -25.24
C PRO A 167 -5.11 -0.81 -24.57
N ASP A 168 -4.92 -2.05 -24.11
CA ASP A 168 -5.99 -2.83 -23.44
C ASP A 168 -6.38 -2.18 -22.11
N GLU A 169 -5.40 -1.56 -21.45
CA GLU A 169 -5.62 -0.80 -20.24
C GLU A 169 -6.29 0.55 -20.51
N GLY A 170 -5.92 1.22 -21.60
CA GLY A 170 -6.60 2.44 -22.07
C GLY A 170 -8.09 2.19 -22.31
N ASP A 171 -8.42 1.09 -22.99
CA ASP A 171 -9.79 0.65 -23.22
C ASP A 171 -10.56 0.39 -21.91
N ARG A 172 -9.89 -0.22 -20.92
CA ARG A 172 -10.49 -0.48 -19.60
C ARG A 172 -10.80 0.83 -18.87
N ILE A 173 -9.85 1.77 -18.87
CA ILE A 173 -10.01 3.09 -18.25
C ILE A 173 -11.14 3.86 -18.94
N ALA A 174 -11.21 3.84 -20.27
CA ALA A 174 -12.26 4.49 -21.04
C ALA A 174 -13.65 3.91 -20.72
N ARG A 175 -13.79 2.58 -20.68
CA ARG A 175 -15.05 1.92 -20.29
C ARG A 175 -15.48 2.28 -18.88
N ARG A 176 -14.54 2.36 -17.93
CA ARG A 176 -14.83 2.78 -16.55
C ARG A 176 -15.35 4.22 -16.51
N ARG A 177 -14.67 5.16 -17.16
CA ARG A 177 -15.10 6.58 -17.22
C ARG A 177 -16.50 6.74 -17.83
N LEU A 178 -16.79 6.02 -18.90
CA LEU A 178 -18.13 6.01 -19.51
C LEU A 178 -19.21 5.47 -18.56
N ALA A 179 -18.89 4.44 -17.77
CA ALA A 179 -19.81 3.90 -16.77
C ALA A 179 -20.06 4.90 -15.63
N GLU A 180 -19.02 5.55 -15.14
CA GLU A 180 -19.10 6.60 -14.11
C GLU A 180 -19.92 7.80 -14.60
N GLU A 181 -19.68 8.28 -15.82
CA GLU A 181 -20.45 9.37 -16.42
C GLU A 181 -21.93 9.01 -16.57
N ARG A 182 -22.21 7.77 -17.00
CA ARG A 182 -23.59 7.27 -17.13
C ARG A 182 -24.29 7.23 -15.77
N LEU A 183 -23.61 6.80 -14.71
CA LEU A 183 -24.16 6.79 -13.35
C LEU A 183 -24.41 8.23 -12.85
N ALA A 184 -23.46 9.14 -13.07
CA ALA A 184 -23.60 10.54 -12.69
C ALA A 184 -24.80 11.20 -13.41
N ARG A 185 -24.95 10.98 -14.73
CA ARG A 185 -26.11 11.47 -15.50
C ARG A 185 -27.43 10.92 -14.96
N ARG A 186 -27.49 9.63 -14.61
CA ARG A 186 -28.69 9.02 -14.01
C ARG A 186 -29.04 9.64 -12.65
N GLN A 187 -28.04 9.92 -11.81
CA GLN A 187 -28.25 10.58 -10.52
C GLN A 187 -28.76 12.01 -10.70
N GLN A 188 -28.20 12.77 -11.63
CA GLN A 188 -28.68 14.12 -11.96
C GLN A 188 -30.12 14.12 -12.47
N GLN A 189 -30.47 13.17 -13.35
CA GLN A 189 -31.83 13.00 -13.84
C GLN A 189 -32.80 12.66 -12.70
N ALA A 190 -32.43 11.73 -11.83
CA ALA A 190 -33.25 11.35 -10.66
C ALA A 190 -33.48 12.53 -9.70
N GLN A 191 -32.46 13.39 -9.47
CA GLN A 191 -32.60 14.60 -8.66
C GLN A 191 -33.50 15.65 -9.33
N SER A 192 -33.42 15.80 -10.65
CA SER A 192 -34.26 16.75 -11.40
C SER A 192 -35.73 16.30 -11.51
N GLN A 193 -36.00 15.00 -11.42
CA GLN A 193 -37.35 14.41 -11.50
C GLN A 193 -37.97 14.14 -10.12
N ALA A 194 -37.24 14.38 -9.02
CA ALA A 194 -37.79 14.28 -7.68
C ALA A 194 -38.99 15.26 -7.57
N PRO A 195 -40.22 14.77 -7.37
CA PRO A 195 -41.41 15.62 -7.40
C PRO A 195 -41.30 16.66 -6.28
N LYS A 196 -41.27 17.95 -6.65
CA LYS A 196 -41.48 19.05 -5.71
C LYS A 196 -42.83 18.80 -5.02
N GLY A 197 -42.79 18.70 -3.71
CA GLY A 197 -43.87 18.19 -2.87
C GLY A 197 -45.27 18.62 -3.33
N GLN A 198 -46.12 17.63 -3.55
CA GLN A 198 -47.56 17.83 -3.45
C GLN A 198 -47.83 18.24 -1.99
N ASN A 199 -48.12 19.52 -1.77
CA ASN A 199 -48.62 20.00 -0.48
C ASN A 199 -49.84 19.15 -0.11
N PRO A 200 -49.88 18.50 1.06
CA PRO A 200 -51.10 17.85 1.52
C PRO A 200 -52.14 18.94 1.77
N THR A 201 -53.15 19.01 0.91
CA THR A 201 -54.33 19.83 1.10
C THR A 201 -54.99 19.38 2.40
N VAL A 202 -54.87 20.19 3.46
CA VAL A 202 -55.55 19.94 4.73
C VAL A 202 -57.05 20.20 4.50
N PRO A 203 -57.94 19.20 4.68
CA PRO A 203 -59.37 19.43 4.60
C PRO A 203 -59.84 20.26 5.81
N SER A 204 -60.50 21.40 5.55
CA SER A 204 -61.14 22.21 6.58
C SER A 204 -62.31 21.46 7.22
N PRO A 205 -62.46 21.47 8.55
CA PRO A 205 -63.62 20.90 9.23
C PRO A 205 -64.85 21.85 9.15
N PRO A 206 -66.08 21.30 9.29
CA PRO A 206 -67.34 22.03 9.19
C PRO A 206 -67.64 22.93 10.39
#